data_AF-A0A6S6SLH1-F1
#
_entry.id   AF-A0A6S6SLH1-F1
#
_cell.length_a   1.000
_cell.length_b   1.000
_cell.length_c   1.000
_cell.angle_alpha   90.00
_cell.angle_beta   90.00
_cell.angle_gamma   90.00
#
_symmetry.space_group_name_H-M   'P 1'
#
loop_
_entity.id
_entity.type
_entity.pdbx_description
1 polymer ?
#
loop_
_entity_poly.entity_id
_entity_poly.type
_entity_poly.pdbx_seq_one_letter_code
_entity_poly.pdbx_strand_id
1 'polypeptide(L)'
;MPKGSGEIHMGYASVDNWLATTGITDPKKIAYMKEISASVIRVFKELGFKMKEEGTVETAKVESKAVVVPTSTPEFQGIKKAKEVEKTEVKALEKVKSSNTLAITIPTVPKVPTPITVNSNLQESNQIETSVDRSIKYPKRFPPNYLTSAQRYNKANNKALEVMVGDVEQGRISTYLRTDLISVDDAKTKLKNAGFEVLTVLPLDKKKQLTSIVFTNEALKKMSLQENKGHLATLRLLINEKDKKVSITNPLYLAKAFLQDDFEKEPAIKLLKALVNEFKDLKNSEDKLKFQLLPKYQFMAKLPYFSDHIIVARGENLKDKLVKNKRVAFSLELESGAILVGVKLNKRTQKFPKKIGTNNAGMLPYPLLIENGEAKILDPKYYLSLMYPKLTMEEFMTIATVPDGIETDCRKVFR
;
A
#
# COMPACT_ATOMS: atom_id res chain seq x y z
N MET A 1 -32.92 -12.62 -15.95
CA MET A 1 -34.12 -11.80 -16.25
C MET A 1 -34.67 -12.25 -17.60
N PRO A 2 -35.89 -12.81 -17.66
CA PRO A 2 -36.51 -13.16 -18.93
C PRO A 2 -36.76 -11.86 -19.73
N LYS A 3 -36.23 -11.79 -20.96
CA LYS A 3 -36.44 -10.64 -21.84
C LYS A 3 -37.88 -10.64 -22.37
N GLY A 4 -38.60 -9.53 -22.20
CA GLY A 4 -39.85 -9.26 -22.91
C GLY A 4 -41.16 -9.40 -22.13
N SER A 5 -41.14 -9.65 -20.81
CA SER A 5 -42.38 -9.85 -20.02
C SER A 5 -42.91 -8.60 -19.29
N GLY A 6 -42.20 -7.47 -19.31
CA GLY A 6 -42.58 -6.29 -18.51
C GLY A 6 -42.49 -6.49 -16.98
N GLU A 7 -41.94 -7.62 -16.52
CA GLU A 7 -41.74 -7.94 -15.10
C GLU A 7 -40.30 -7.70 -14.66
N ILE A 8 -40.10 -7.14 -13.46
CA ILE A 8 -38.79 -7.01 -12.82
C ILE A 8 -38.61 -8.15 -11.81
N HIS A 9 -37.64 -9.03 -12.07
CA HIS A 9 -37.25 -10.08 -11.13
C HIS A 9 -35.96 -9.66 -10.43
N MET A 10 -35.98 -9.58 -9.11
CA MET A 10 -34.82 -9.21 -8.29
C MET A 10 -34.45 -10.40 -7.41
N GLY A 11 -33.23 -10.89 -7.53
CA GLY A 11 -32.69 -11.94 -6.65
C GLY A 11 -32.34 -11.36 -5.30
N TYR A 12 -32.87 -11.95 -4.23
CA TYR A 12 -32.53 -11.60 -2.84
C TYR A 12 -31.96 -12.82 -2.15
N ALA A 13 -30.70 -12.75 -1.71
CA ALA A 13 -30.09 -13.82 -0.93
C ALA A 13 -30.70 -13.83 0.47
N SER A 14 -31.23 -14.99 0.90
CA SER A 14 -31.77 -15.13 2.25
C SER A 14 -30.66 -14.94 3.30
N VAL A 15 -31.05 -14.48 4.50
CA VAL A 15 -30.13 -14.39 5.64
C VAL A 15 -29.53 -15.75 5.96
N ASP A 16 -30.27 -16.85 5.75
CA ASP A 16 -29.76 -18.19 5.99
C ASP A 16 -28.62 -18.56 5.03
N ASN A 17 -28.68 -18.16 3.76
CA ASN A 17 -27.56 -18.31 2.82
C ASN A 17 -26.35 -17.46 3.23
N TRP A 18 -26.59 -16.27 3.78
CA TRP A 18 -25.54 -15.41 4.31
C TRP A 18 -24.90 -15.97 5.58
N LEU A 19 -25.69 -16.54 6.49
CA LEU A 19 -25.19 -17.16 7.72
C LEU A 19 -24.38 -18.42 7.41
N ALA A 20 -24.83 -19.24 6.46
CA ALA A 20 -24.12 -20.44 6.02
C ALA A 20 -22.76 -20.14 5.35
N THR A 21 -22.65 -19.01 4.63
CA THR A 21 -21.41 -18.63 3.94
C THR A 21 -20.42 -17.86 4.81
N THR A 22 -20.89 -17.13 5.82
CA THR A 22 -20.05 -16.26 6.66
C THR A 22 -19.61 -16.89 7.98
N GLY A 23 -20.23 -18.00 8.41
CA GLY A 23 -19.87 -18.71 9.64
C GLY A 23 -20.16 -17.93 10.93
N ILE A 24 -21.10 -16.98 10.90
CA ILE A 24 -21.49 -16.18 12.07
C ILE A 24 -22.27 -17.06 13.05
N THR A 25 -21.73 -17.25 14.26
CA THR A 25 -22.33 -18.08 15.32
C THR A 25 -22.88 -17.29 16.51
N ASP A 26 -22.72 -15.97 16.52
CA ASP A 26 -23.20 -15.09 17.60
C ASP A 26 -24.74 -14.95 17.58
N PRO A 27 -25.46 -15.40 18.62
CA PRO A 27 -26.93 -15.37 18.67
C PRO A 27 -27.52 -13.97 18.51
N LYS A 28 -26.85 -12.93 19.03
CA LYS A 28 -27.37 -11.55 18.96
C LYS A 28 -27.29 -10.99 17.55
N LYS A 29 -26.21 -11.31 16.82
CA LYS A 29 -26.05 -10.90 15.42
C LYS A 29 -27.01 -11.63 14.51
N ILE A 30 -27.25 -12.93 14.75
CA ILE A 30 -28.22 -13.72 14.01
C ILE A 30 -29.63 -13.13 14.17
N ALA A 31 -30.03 -12.79 15.40
CA ALA A 31 -31.33 -12.16 15.66
C ALA A 31 -31.47 -10.81 14.91
N TYR A 32 -30.45 -9.95 15.00
CA TYR A 32 -30.44 -8.66 14.32
C TYR A 32 -30.51 -8.78 12.79
N MET A 33 -29.77 -9.74 12.20
CA MET A 33 -29.81 -9.97 10.75
C MET A 33 -31.20 -10.47 10.30
N LYS A 34 -31.84 -11.32 11.08
CA LYS A 34 -33.21 -11.80 10.80
C LYS A 34 -34.23 -10.66 10.87
N GLU A 35 -34.09 -9.74 11.82
CA GLU A 35 -34.94 -8.56 11.94
C GLU A 35 -34.81 -7.63 10.71
N ILE A 36 -33.58 -7.36 10.27
CA ILE A 36 -33.32 -6.58 9.04
C ILE A 36 -33.98 -7.25 7.84
N SER A 37 -33.83 -8.57 7.67
CA SER A 37 -34.43 -9.26 6.54
C SER A 37 -35.95 -9.19 6.54
N ALA A 38 -36.59 -9.32 7.71
CA ALA A 38 -38.03 -9.14 7.84
C ALA A 38 -38.48 -7.72 7.42
N SER A 39 -37.72 -6.69 7.80
CA SER A 39 -37.99 -5.31 7.38
C SER A 39 -37.89 -5.11 5.86
N VAL A 40 -36.88 -5.71 5.24
CA VAL A 40 -36.65 -5.61 3.79
C VAL A 40 -37.77 -6.32 3.02
N ILE A 41 -38.19 -7.50 3.48
CA ILE A 41 -39.34 -8.23 2.90
C ILE A 41 -40.62 -7.40 3.01
N ARG A 42 -40.83 -6.70 4.14
CA ARG A 42 -41.98 -5.82 4.32
C ARG A 42 -41.98 -4.67 3.31
N VAL A 43 -40.83 -4.00 3.14
CA VAL A 43 -40.68 -2.92 2.15
C VAL A 43 -40.92 -3.43 0.73
N PHE A 44 -40.44 -4.62 0.39
CA PHE A 44 -40.72 -5.20 -0.94
C PHE A 44 -42.20 -5.51 -1.15
N LYS A 45 -42.92 -5.98 -0.13
CA LYS A 45 -44.38 -6.14 -0.21
C LYS A 45 -45.10 -4.81 -0.40
N GLU A 46 -44.68 -3.76 0.31
CA GLU A 46 -45.24 -2.39 0.15
C GLU A 46 -44.99 -1.82 -1.24
N LEU A 47 -43.84 -2.12 -1.84
CA LEU A 47 -43.49 -1.73 -3.22
C LEU A 47 -44.16 -2.61 -4.29
N GLY A 48 -45.06 -3.53 -3.92
CA GLY A 48 -45.84 -4.34 -4.85
C GLY A 48 -45.14 -5.61 -5.36
N PHE A 49 -43.99 -5.99 -4.78
CA PHE A 49 -43.31 -7.24 -5.14
C PHE A 49 -44.04 -8.45 -4.53
N LYS A 50 -44.23 -9.49 -5.35
CA LYS A 50 -44.71 -10.80 -4.91
C LYS A 50 -43.52 -11.74 -4.77
N MET A 51 -43.31 -12.29 -3.58
CA MET A 51 -42.29 -13.32 -3.35
C MET A 51 -42.73 -14.59 -4.07
N LYS A 52 -41.92 -15.09 -5.00
CA LYS A 52 -42.03 -16.46 -5.51
C LYS A 52 -41.16 -17.33 -4.59
N GLU A 53 -41.75 -18.35 -3.98
CA GLU A 53 -40.98 -19.39 -3.31
C GLU A 53 -40.23 -20.16 -4.40
N GLU A 54 -38.93 -19.92 -4.53
CA GLU A 54 -38.07 -20.72 -5.39
C GLU A 54 -37.84 -22.06 -4.70
N GLY A 55 -38.20 -23.14 -5.42
CA GLY A 55 -37.96 -24.51 -5.00
C GLY A 55 -36.50 -24.76 -4.65
N THR A 56 -36.31 -25.62 -3.66
CA THR A 56 -35.06 -26.22 -3.21
C THR A 56 -34.06 -26.43 -4.35
N VAL A 57 -32.99 -25.63 -4.37
CA VAL A 57 -31.77 -25.95 -5.11
C VAL A 57 -31.00 -26.97 -4.29
N GLU A 58 -30.93 -28.20 -4.78
CA GLU A 58 -30.06 -29.27 -4.29
C GLU A 58 -28.62 -28.76 -4.20
N THR A 59 -28.12 -28.63 -2.99
CA THR A 59 -26.68 -28.61 -2.72
C THR A 59 -26.33 -29.92 -2.01
N ALA A 60 -25.30 -30.56 -2.56
CA ALA A 60 -24.89 -31.92 -2.27
C ALA A 60 -24.57 -32.17 -0.79
N LYS A 61 -24.96 -33.39 -0.35
CA LYS A 61 -24.75 -34.00 0.97
C LYS A 61 -23.35 -33.76 1.55
N VAL A 62 -23.29 -33.25 2.77
CA VAL A 62 -22.36 -33.73 3.80
C VAL A 62 -23.19 -34.06 5.04
N GLU A 63 -23.25 -35.36 5.37
CA GLU A 63 -23.92 -35.90 6.54
C GLU A 63 -23.19 -35.49 7.83
N SER A 64 -23.93 -34.92 8.78
CA SER A 64 -23.62 -35.09 10.20
C SER A 64 -24.93 -35.24 10.96
N LYS A 65 -25.15 -36.46 11.47
CA LYS A 65 -26.34 -36.89 12.20
C LYS A 65 -26.54 -36.09 13.49
N ALA A 66 -27.81 -35.79 13.74
CA ALA A 66 -28.37 -35.04 14.85
C ALA A 66 -28.24 -35.75 16.21
N VAL A 67 -28.25 -34.96 17.28
CA VAL A 67 -28.94 -35.34 18.53
C VAL A 67 -29.84 -34.17 18.95
N VAL A 68 -31.10 -34.52 19.14
CA VAL A 68 -32.29 -33.73 19.48
C VAL A 68 -32.42 -33.64 21.02
N VAL A 69 -33.35 -32.78 21.50
CA VAL A 69 -34.16 -32.84 22.76
C VAL A 69 -34.04 -31.52 23.57
N PRO A 70 -35.12 -30.96 24.17
CA PRO A 70 -35.95 -29.95 23.51
C PRO A 70 -36.17 -28.69 24.39
N THR A 71 -36.97 -27.79 23.84
CA THR A 71 -37.58 -26.58 24.39
C THR A 71 -38.28 -26.78 25.74
N SER A 72 -38.01 -25.91 26.71
CA SER A 72 -39.03 -25.40 27.64
C SER A 72 -38.56 -24.11 28.34
N THR A 73 -39.16 -22.98 27.95
CA THR A 73 -39.24 -21.76 28.77
C THR A 73 -40.29 -21.99 29.88
N PRO A 74 -40.13 -21.40 31.07
CA PRO A 74 -41.01 -20.26 31.37
C PRO A 74 -40.35 -19.11 32.13
N GLU A 75 -41.04 -17.98 32.09
CA GLU A 75 -40.69 -16.64 32.57
C GLU A 75 -40.78 -16.43 34.10
N PHE A 76 -39.90 -15.54 34.58
CA PHE A 76 -40.04 -14.51 35.62
C PHE A 76 -40.63 -14.81 37.02
N GLN A 77 -39.86 -14.49 38.08
CA GLN A 77 -39.96 -13.29 38.94
C GLN A 77 -39.18 -13.48 40.26
N GLY A 78 -38.59 -12.41 40.81
CA GLY A 78 -38.32 -12.30 42.27
C GLY A 78 -36.91 -11.88 42.70
N ILE A 79 -36.77 -10.61 43.08
CA ILE A 79 -35.61 -9.98 43.72
C ILE A 79 -35.53 -10.43 45.20
N LYS A 80 -34.32 -10.72 45.73
CA LYS A 80 -33.81 -10.20 47.04
C LYS A 80 -32.34 -10.61 47.31
N LYS A 81 -31.58 -9.60 47.77
CA LYS A 81 -30.20 -9.65 48.28
C LYS A 81 -30.09 -10.50 49.55
N ALA A 82 -28.95 -11.19 49.76
CA ALA A 82 -27.90 -10.81 50.72
C ALA A 82 -27.02 -12.01 51.17
N LYS A 83 -25.76 -11.70 51.50
CA LYS A 83 -24.79 -12.40 52.39
C LYS A 83 -23.89 -13.52 51.81
N GLU A 84 -22.70 -13.09 51.39
CA GLU A 84 -21.38 -13.42 51.98
C GLU A 84 -21.37 -14.45 53.13
N VAL A 85 -20.68 -15.59 52.94
CA VAL A 85 -19.93 -16.34 53.98
C VAL A 85 -18.75 -17.08 53.32
N GLU A 86 -17.56 -16.60 53.66
CA GLU A 86 -16.35 -17.31 54.12
C GLU A 86 -15.96 -18.72 53.66
N LYS A 87 -14.65 -18.79 53.38
CA LYS A 87 -13.76 -19.95 53.33
C LYS A 87 -13.74 -20.66 54.68
N THR A 88 -13.67 -21.99 54.68
CA THR A 88 -13.11 -22.75 55.80
C THR A 88 -12.40 -24.00 55.31
N GLU A 89 -11.45 -24.43 56.13
CA GLU A 89 -10.21 -25.10 55.82
C GLU A 89 -10.26 -26.62 55.59
N VAL A 90 -9.16 -27.03 54.96
CA VAL A 90 -8.52 -28.35 54.94
C VAL A 90 -8.59 -29.09 56.28
N LYS A 91 -9.06 -30.35 56.25
CA LYS A 91 -8.64 -31.38 57.21
C LYS A 91 -8.28 -32.67 56.48
N ALA A 92 -7.08 -33.14 56.80
CA ALA A 92 -6.48 -34.40 56.38
C ALA A 92 -7.26 -35.61 56.90
N LEU A 93 -7.30 -36.68 56.10
CA LEU A 93 -7.72 -38.02 56.50
C LEU A 93 -6.58 -39.00 56.17
N GLU A 94 -5.95 -39.52 57.22
CA GLU A 94 -5.03 -40.65 57.14
C GLU A 94 -5.77 -41.99 57.24
N LYS A 95 -5.27 -42.94 56.44
CA LYS A 95 -5.18 -44.39 56.64
C LYS A 95 -6.47 -45.23 56.71
N VAL A 96 -6.81 -45.76 55.54
CA VAL A 96 -7.55 -47.02 55.38
C VAL A 96 -6.55 -48.18 55.33
N LYS A 97 -6.67 -49.15 56.25
CA LYS A 97 -6.11 -50.51 56.11
C LYS A 97 -7.27 -51.46 55.82
N SER A 98 -7.25 -52.06 54.64
CA SER A 98 -8.04 -53.26 54.34
C SER A 98 -7.35 -54.01 53.21
N SER A 99 -6.88 -55.19 53.56
CA SER A 99 -6.18 -56.18 52.74
C SER A 99 -7.15 -56.83 51.75
N ASN A 100 -6.83 -56.81 50.46
CA ASN A 100 -7.00 -57.94 49.54
C ASN A 100 -6.36 -57.60 48.18
N THR A 101 -5.18 -58.19 47.96
CA THR A 101 -4.33 -58.01 46.79
C THR A 101 -4.86 -58.90 45.65
N LEU A 102 -5.48 -58.30 44.63
CA LEU A 102 -5.73 -58.96 43.34
C LEU A 102 -4.56 -58.63 42.40
N ALA A 103 -3.75 -59.63 42.06
CA ALA A 103 -2.67 -59.49 41.09
C ALA A 103 -3.25 -59.39 39.67
N ILE A 104 -3.32 -58.16 39.14
CA ILE A 104 -3.67 -57.91 37.74
C ILE A 104 -2.35 -57.90 36.94
N THR A 105 -2.08 -59.00 36.25
CA THR A 105 -0.93 -59.10 35.33
C THR A 105 -1.28 -58.36 34.04
N ILE A 106 -0.70 -57.17 33.84
CA ILE A 106 -0.84 -56.41 32.60
C ILE A 106 0.14 -57.02 31.57
N PRO A 107 -0.30 -57.51 30.40
CA PRO A 107 0.61 -58.01 29.38
C PRO A 107 1.47 -56.86 28.84
N THR A 108 2.77 -57.09 28.71
CA THR A 108 3.71 -56.15 28.10
C THR A 108 3.35 -55.90 26.64
N VAL A 109 3.22 -54.62 26.26
CA VAL A 109 2.91 -54.19 24.90
C VAL A 109 3.98 -54.71 23.93
N PRO A 110 3.61 -55.38 22.81
CA PRO A 110 4.59 -55.85 21.84
C PRO A 110 5.37 -54.68 21.24
N LYS A 111 6.69 -54.85 21.11
CA LYS A 111 7.59 -53.86 20.52
C LYS A 111 7.22 -53.63 19.05
N VAL A 112 7.01 -52.36 18.68
CA VAL A 112 6.76 -51.96 17.29
C VAL A 112 7.96 -52.37 16.43
N PRO A 113 7.77 -53.14 15.34
CA PRO A 113 8.87 -53.50 14.46
C PRO A 113 9.47 -52.24 13.82
N THR A 114 10.80 -52.13 13.84
CA THR A 114 11.51 -51.04 13.18
C THR A 114 11.37 -51.18 11.66
N PRO A 115 11.20 -50.06 10.92
CA PRO A 115 11.09 -50.11 9.46
C PRO A 115 12.35 -50.73 8.88
N ILE A 116 12.16 -51.80 8.10
CA ILE A 116 13.23 -52.42 7.33
C ILE A 116 13.44 -51.54 6.09
N THR A 117 14.62 -50.94 5.97
CA THR A 117 15.00 -50.25 4.74
C THR A 117 15.28 -51.30 3.68
N VAL A 118 14.35 -51.45 2.73
CA VAL A 118 14.55 -52.34 1.58
C VAL A 118 15.45 -51.61 0.59
N ASN A 119 16.73 -51.96 0.57
CA ASN A 119 17.62 -51.55 -0.51
C ASN A 119 17.25 -52.36 -1.75
N SER A 120 16.50 -51.76 -2.67
CA SER A 120 16.30 -52.33 -4.00
C SER A 120 17.64 -52.32 -4.73
N ASN A 121 18.21 -53.50 -4.94
CA ASN A 121 19.35 -53.72 -5.81
C ASN A 121 18.96 -53.31 -7.24
N LEU A 122 19.49 -52.19 -7.72
CA LEU A 122 19.70 -51.97 -9.14
C LEU A 122 21.21 -51.87 -9.35
N GLN A 123 21.74 -52.93 -9.95
CA GLN A 123 23.10 -53.01 -10.43
C GLN A 123 23.34 -51.96 -11.52
N GLU A 124 24.51 -51.35 -11.42
CA GLU A 124 25.31 -50.68 -12.44
C GLU A 124 24.74 -50.64 -13.87
N SER A 125 24.31 -49.45 -14.28
CA SER A 125 24.69 -48.93 -15.59
C SER A 125 24.72 -47.41 -15.53
N ASN A 126 25.85 -46.83 -15.91
CA ASN A 126 26.07 -45.40 -16.05
C ASN A 126 24.94 -44.73 -16.86
N GLN A 127 24.05 -44.02 -16.18
CA GLN A 127 23.35 -42.84 -16.69
C GLN A 127 22.63 -42.10 -15.56
N ILE A 128 22.60 -40.79 -15.70
CA ILE A 128 22.13 -39.79 -14.74
C ILE A 128 20.66 -40.03 -14.41
N GLU A 129 20.34 -40.38 -13.16
CA GLU A 129 18.97 -40.29 -12.65
C GLU A 129 18.96 -39.47 -11.36
N THR A 130 18.68 -38.17 -11.54
CA THR A 130 18.08 -37.34 -10.49
C THR A 130 16.93 -38.12 -9.87
N SER A 131 16.95 -38.37 -8.56
CA SER A 131 15.77 -38.82 -7.85
C SER A 131 14.65 -37.84 -8.16
N VAL A 132 13.71 -38.23 -9.02
CA VAL A 132 12.59 -37.37 -9.38
C VAL A 132 11.75 -37.28 -8.13
N ASP A 133 11.91 -36.16 -7.43
CA ASP A 133 11.06 -35.72 -6.36
C ASP A 133 9.64 -35.59 -6.91
N ARG A 134 8.86 -36.68 -6.81
CA ARG A 134 7.44 -36.75 -7.22
C ARG A 134 6.54 -36.03 -6.23
N SER A 135 7.08 -35.28 -5.27
CA SER A 135 6.25 -34.43 -4.42
C SER A 135 5.60 -33.35 -5.26
N ILE A 136 4.29 -33.19 -5.11
CA ILE A 136 3.54 -32.10 -5.73
C ILE A 136 4.05 -30.80 -5.10
N LYS A 137 4.92 -30.09 -5.81
CA LYS A 137 5.40 -28.77 -5.40
C LYS A 137 4.33 -27.75 -5.71
N TYR A 138 3.43 -27.52 -4.75
CA TYR A 138 2.53 -26.38 -4.82
C TYR A 138 3.37 -25.11 -4.92
N PRO A 139 3.12 -24.22 -5.90
CA PRO A 139 3.73 -22.90 -5.87
C PRO A 139 3.26 -22.26 -4.58
N LYS A 140 4.20 -21.85 -3.72
CA LYS A 140 3.91 -21.11 -2.48
C LYS A 140 3.38 -19.72 -2.83
N ARG A 141 2.16 -19.67 -3.37
CA ARG A 141 1.39 -18.44 -3.58
C ARG A 141 0.82 -18.05 -2.24
N PHE A 142 1.67 -17.41 -1.44
CA PHE A 142 1.22 -16.76 -0.24
C PHE A 142 0.37 -15.55 -0.61
N PRO A 143 -0.83 -15.37 -0.01
CA PRO A 143 -1.58 -14.13 -0.18
C PRO A 143 -0.72 -12.93 0.31
N PRO A 144 -0.92 -11.73 -0.26
CA PRO A 144 -0.26 -10.54 0.24
C PRO A 144 -0.58 -10.37 1.74
N ASN A 145 0.47 -10.30 2.58
CA ASN A 145 0.47 -10.29 4.05
C ASN A 145 0.40 -11.65 4.79
N TYR A 146 0.66 -12.79 4.13
CA TYR A 146 0.81 -14.06 4.88
C TYR A 146 2.04 -14.04 5.79
N LEU A 147 1.80 -14.20 7.10
CA LEU A 147 2.86 -14.43 8.09
C LEU A 147 3.00 -15.94 8.33
N THR A 148 4.19 -16.47 8.06
CA THR A 148 4.54 -17.86 8.40
C THR A 148 4.39 -18.12 9.90
N SER A 149 4.21 -19.38 10.30
CA SER A 149 4.16 -19.76 11.72
C SER A 149 5.39 -19.24 12.48
N ALA A 150 6.59 -19.38 11.92
CA ALA A 150 7.82 -18.81 12.49
C ALA A 150 7.72 -17.28 12.67
N GLN A 151 7.20 -16.53 11.70
CA GLN A 151 7.01 -15.08 11.81
C GLN A 151 5.92 -14.69 12.82
N ARG A 152 4.88 -15.51 13.01
CA ARG A 152 3.84 -15.31 14.03
C ARG A 152 4.38 -15.51 15.44
N TYR A 153 5.17 -16.56 15.67
CA TYR A 153 5.74 -16.88 16.98
C TYR A 153 6.96 -16.00 17.33
N ASN A 154 7.71 -15.52 16.34
CA ASN A 154 8.80 -14.54 16.55
C ASN A 154 8.31 -13.11 16.81
N LYS A 155 6.99 -12.84 16.71
CA LYS A 155 6.43 -11.51 17.00
C LYS A 155 6.55 -11.12 18.47
N ALA A 156 6.73 -12.08 19.38
CA ALA A 156 6.92 -11.82 20.81
C ALA A 156 8.35 -11.39 21.18
N ASN A 157 9.36 -11.77 20.38
CA ASN A 157 10.79 -11.51 20.70
C ASN A 157 11.51 -10.61 19.69
N ASN A 158 10.86 -10.21 18.60
CA ASN A 158 11.37 -9.13 17.78
C ASN A 158 11.09 -7.81 18.48
N LYS A 159 12.11 -7.30 19.19
CA LYS A 159 12.33 -5.85 19.35
C LYS A 159 11.92 -5.23 18.02
N ALA A 160 10.83 -4.46 17.98
CA ALA A 160 10.31 -3.89 16.75
C ALA A 160 11.51 -3.24 16.05
N LEU A 161 11.91 -3.77 14.88
CA LEU A 161 12.93 -3.13 14.06
C LEU A 161 12.45 -1.69 13.90
N GLU A 162 13.16 -0.75 14.52
CA GLU A 162 12.78 0.65 14.51
C GLU A 162 12.81 1.08 13.04
N VAL A 163 11.64 1.16 12.42
CA VAL A 163 11.53 1.43 11.01
C VAL A 163 11.96 2.86 10.82
N MET A 164 13.09 3.05 10.14
CA MET A 164 13.61 4.37 9.84
C MET A 164 12.54 5.18 9.09
N VAL A 165 12.42 6.46 9.44
CA VAL A 165 11.50 7.39 8.76
C VAL A 165 11.80 7.38 7.26
N GLY A 166 10.76 7.19 6.45
CA GLY A 166 10.83 7.07 4.99
C GLY A 166 11.09 5.66 4.45
N ASP A 167 11.42 4.66 5.29
CA ASP A 167 11.54 3.27 4.82
C ASP A 167 10.16 2.60 4.68
N VAL A 168 10.16 1.39 4.11
CA VAL A 168 8.95 0.61 3.86
C VAL A 168 8.41 0.04 5.17
N GLU A 169 7.25 0.53 5.58
CA GLU A 169 6.51 0.09 6.74
C GLU A 169 5.30 -0.74 6.31
N GLN A 170 5.23 -2.02 6.70
CA GLN A 170 4.12 -2.93 6.35
C GLN A 170 3.82 -3.00 4.84
N GLY A 171 4.88 -2.98 4.01
CA GLY A 171 4.77 -3.01 2.54
C GLY A 171 4.30 -1.70 1.91
N ARG A 172 4.15 -0.63 2.71
CA ARG A 172 3.80 0.71 2.25
C ARG A 172 4.97 1.67 2.47
N ILE A 173 5.01 2.71 1.66
CA ILE A 173 6.04 3.75 1.72
C ILE A 173 5.37 5.12 1.63
N SER A 174 5.87 6.08 2.40
CA SER A 174 5.45 7.48 2.36
C SER A 174 6.05 8.20 1.15
N THR A 175 5.27 9.04 0.49
CA THR A 175 5.76 9.84 -0.65
C THR A 175 6.59 11.04 -0.20
N TYR A 176 6.28 11.57 0.98
CA TYR A 176 6.97 12.72 1.56
C TYR A 176 7.35 12.46 3.02
N LEU A 177 8.39 13.14 3.45
CA LEU A 177 8.84 13.24 4.83
C LEU A 177 8.47 14.66 5.31
N ARG A 178 7.76 14.76 6.44
CA ARG A 178 7.25 16.03 6.96
C ARG A 178 7.92 16.41 8.26
N THR A 179 8.20 17.70 8.42
CA THR A 179 8.70 18.30 9.66
C THR A 179 7.98 19.63 9.90
N ASP A 180 8.15 20.17 11.10
CA ASP A 180 7.68 21.51 11.45
C ASP A 180 8.35 22.58 10.58
N LEU A 181 7.81 23.80 10.62
CA LEU A 181 8.29 24.91 9.79
C LEU A 181 9.78 25.20 10.04
N ILE A 182 10.56 25.19 8.96
CA ILE A 182 11.97 25.57 8.94
C ILE A 182 12.12 26.75 7.98
N SER A 183 13.05 27.66 8.27
CA SER A 183 13.35 28.79 7.39
C SER A 183 13.99 28.31 6.07
N VAL A 184 13.92 29.13 5.03
CA VAL A 184 14.51 28.79 3.72
C VAL A 184 16.03 28.61 3.83
N ASP A 185 16.69 29.40 4.66
CA ASP A 185 18.15 29.36 4.79
C ASP A 185 18.61 28.20 5.66
N ASP A 186 17.89 27.88 6.74
CA ASP A 186 18.14 26.67 7.54
C ASP A 186 17.90 25.39 6.73
N ALA A 187 16.90 25.39 5.83
CA ALA A 187 16.68 24.26 4.93
C ALA A 187 17.87 24.07 3.98
N LYS A 188 18.45 25.15 3.45
CA LYS A 188 19.64 25.08 2.58
C LYS A 188 20.87 24.57 3.32
N THR A 189 21.10 25.03 4.56
CA THR A 189 22.27 24.60 5.35
C THR A 189 22.17 23.13 5.68
N LYS A 190 21.00 22.66 6.16
CA LYS A 190 20.76 21.23 6.41
C LYS A 190 20.92 20.36 5.17
N LEU A 191 20.39 20.81 4.02
CA LEU A 191 20.57 20.09 2.76
C LEU A 191 22.05 20.00 2.35
N LYS A 192 22.81 21.09 2.48
CA LYS A 192 24.25 21.09 2.19
C LYS A 192 25.03 20.18 3.13
N ASN A 193 24.71 20.17 4.42
CA ASN A 193 25.33 19.27 5.41
C ASN A 193 25.05 17.80 5.10
N ALA A 194 23.85 17.48 4.62
CA ALA A 194 23.49 16.15 4.13
C ALA A 194 24.15 15.77 2.78
N GLY A 195 24.98 16.65 2.19
CA GLY A 195 25.66 16.43 0.92
C GLY A 195 24.80 16.71 -0.31
N PHE A 196 23.73 17.49 -0.19
CA PHE A 196 22.89 17.89 -1.32
C PHE A 196 23.25 19.29 -1.84
N GLU A 197 23.20 19.44 -3.15
CA GLU A 197 23.38 20.69 -3.87
C GLU A 197 22.01 21.31 -4.17
N VAL A 198 21.81 22.59 -3.81
CA VAL A 198 20.55 23.31 -4.06
C VAL A 198 20.61 23.99 -5.43
N LEU A 199 19.69 23.63 -6.32
CA LEU A 199 19.64 24.15 -7.70
C LEU A 199 18.79 25.41 -7.81
N THR A 200 17.62 25.43 -7.18
CA THR A 200 16.71 26.58 -7.26
C THR A 200 15.81 26.68 -6.05
N VAL A 201 15.39 27.92 -5.78
CA VAL A 201 14.40 28.27 -4.77
C VAL A 201 13.33 29.10 -5.47
N LEU A 202 12.11 28.56 -5.54
CA LEU A 202 11.01 29.15 -6.27
C LEU A 202 9.80 29.40 -5.34
N PRO A 203 9.41 30.67 -5.11
CA PRO A 203 8.13 30.95 -4.50
C PRO A 203 6.99 30.59 -5.47
N LEU A 204 6.07 29.74 -5.02
CA LEU A 204 4.89 29.30 -5.78
C LEU A 204 3.71 30.25 -5.65
N ASP A 205 3.73 31.12 -4.63
CA ASP A 205 2.68 32.09 -4.35
C ASP A 205 3.22 33.52 -4.34
N LYS A 206 2.39 34.49 -4.74
CA LYS A 206 2.72 35.93 -4.68
C LYS A 206 3.08 36.39 -3.26
N LYS A 207 2.48 35.75 -2.26
CA LYS A 207 2.70 36.00 -0.83
C LYS A 207 3.94 35.29 -0.28
N LYS A 208 4.70 34.55 -1.11
CA LYS A 208 5.89 33.74 -0.74
C LYS A 208 5.67 32.65 0.34
N GLN A 209 4.42 32.44 0.75
CA GLN A 209 4.03 31.44 1.76
C GLN A 209 4.25 29.98 1.33
N LEU A 210 4.42 29.72 0.04
CA LEU A 210 4.77 28.41 -0.50
C LEU A 210 6.06 28.57 -1.29
N THR A 211 7.13 27.92 -0.83
CA THR A 211 8.44 27.96 -1.47
C THR A 211 8.90 26.54 -1.77
N SER A 212 9.18 26.27 -3.04
CA SER A 212 9.75 25.01 -3.49
C SER A 212 11.26 25.15 -3.67
N ILE A 213 12.01 24.22 -3.09
CA ILE A 213 13.45 24.09 -3.21
C ILE A 213 13.72 22.82 -4.00
N VAL A 214 14.45 22.92 -5.10
CA VAL A 214 14.91 21.76 -5.88
C VAL A 214 16.38 21.54 -5.58
N PHE A 215 16.74 20.31 -5.27
CA PHE A 215 18.09 19.93 -4.91
C PHE A 215 18.49 18.59 -5.54
N THR A 216 19.79 18.34 -5.63
CA THR A 216 20.39 17.17 -6.28
C THR A 216 21.57 16.64 -5.44
N ASN A 217 22.05 15.45 -5.80
CA ASN A 217 23.22 14.80 -5.20
C ASN A 217 23.91 13.96 -6.29
N GLU A 218 25.22 13.73 -6.18
CA GLU A 218 25.98 12.89 -7.11
C GLU A 218 25.39 11.48 -7.28
N ALA A 219 24.91 10.86 -6.20
CA ALA A 219 24.26 9.55 -6.27
C ALA A 219 22.96 9.59 -7.09
N LEU A 220 22.18 10.67 -7.00
CA LEU A 220 20.97 10.86 -7.81
C LEU A 220 21.32 11.05 -9.29
N LYS A 221 22.38 11.82 -9.59
CA LYS A 221 22.86 12.00 -10.97
C LYS A 221 23.28 10.66 -11.58
N LYS A 222 24.01 9.83 -10.82
CA LYS A 222 24.41 8.47 -11.24
C LYS A 222 23.24 7.51 -11.44
N MET A 223 22.24 7.55 -10.57
CA MET A 223 21.01 6.75 -10.75
C MET A 223 20.23 7.17 -12.00
N SER A 224 20.41 8.40 -12.48
CA SER A 224 19.62 8.99 -13.56
C SER A 224 20.31 8.91 -14.93
N LEU A 225 21.38 8.11 -15.06
CA LEU A 225 22.13 7.95 -16.31
C LEU A 225 21.38 7.18 -17.39
N GLN A 226 20.38 6.39 -16.99
CA GLN A 226 19.57 5.58 -17.89
C GLN A 226 18.59 6.44 -18.70
N GLU A 227 18.31 6.01 -19.92
CA GLU A 227 17.43 6.72 -20.85
C GLU A 227 16.03 6.94 -20.24
N ASN A 228 15.48 8.14 -20.43
CA ASN A 228 14.18 8.57 -19.90
C ASN A 228 14.06 8.61 -18.36
N LYS A 229 15.15 8.33 -17.62
CA LYS A 229 15.16 8.35 -16.14
C LYS A 229 15.82 9.58 -15.54
N GLY A 230 16.23 10.53 -16.37
CA GLY A 230 16.81 11.81 -15.98
C GLY A 230 15.96 12.61 -14.97
N HIS A 231 14.64 12.38 -14.91
CA HIS A 231 13.74 13.01 -13.96
C HIS A 231 14.04 12.69 -12.48
N LEU A 232 14.75 11.58 -12.19
CA LEU A 232 15.15 11.18 -10.83
C LEU A 232 16.30 12.03 -10.26
N ALA A 233 17.03 12.76 -11.11
CA ALA A 233 18.24 13.47 -10.70
C ALA A 233 17.97 14.60 -9.69
N THR A 234 16.70 14.95 -9.48
CA THR A 234 16.28 16.01 -8.57
C THR A 234 15.25 15.53 -7.57
N LEU A 235 15.42 15.99 -6.34
CA LEU A 235 14.44 15.91 -5.28
C LEU A 235 13.93 17.30 -4.94
N ARG A 236 12.83 17.35 -4.19
CA ARG A 236 12.14 18.60 -3.91
C ARG A 236 11.78 18.71 -2.43
N LEU A 237 11.85 19.93 -1.92
CA LEU A 237 11.46 20.30 -0.58
C LEU A 237 10.49 21.48 -0.68
N LEU A 238 9.32 21.32 -0.09
CA LEU A 238 8.32 22.37 0.01
C LEU A 238 8.33 22.96 1.42
N ILE A 239 8.45 24.27 1.50
CA ILE A 239 8.19 25.05 2.72
C ILE A 239 6.82 25.68 2.58
N ASN A 240 5.90 25.31 3.46
CA ASN A 240 4.53 25.83 3.49
C ASN A 240 4.28 26.57 4.81
N GLU A 241 4.34 27.89 4.75
CA GLU A 241 4.11 28.77 5.89
C GLU A 241 2.65 28.79 6.36
N LYS A 242 1.68 28.49 5.47
CA LYS A 242 0.25 28.46 5.84
C LYS A 242 -0.05 27.33 6.80
N ASP A 243 0.46 26.14 6.47
CA ASP A 243 0.25 24.92 7.24
C ASP A 243 1.37 24.68 8.27
N LYS A 244 2.34 25.61 8.36
CA LYS A 244 3.54 25.55 9.21
C LYS A 244 4.32 24.23 9.09
N LYS A 245 4.44 23.72 7.87
CA LYS A 245 5.04 22.40 7.58
C LYS A 245 6.03 22.47 6.45
N VAL A 246 7.07 21.65 6.56
CA VAL A 246 7.99 21.35 5.46
C VAL A 246 7.75 19.94 4.98
N SER A 247 7.77 19.73 3.65
CA SER A 247 7.59 18.41 3.02
C SER A 247 8.75 18.12 2.08
N ILE A 248 9.50 17.06 2.33
CA ILE A 248 10.64 16.60 1.53
C ILE A 248 10.22 15.37 0.75
N THR A 249 10.48 15.32 -0.56
CA THR A 249 10.21 14.11 -1.36
C THR A 249 11.06 12.94 -0.86
N ASN A 250 10.42 11.79 -0.63
CA ASN A 250 11.14 10.60 -0.19
C ASN A 250 12.00 10.04 -1.34
N PRO A 251 13.34 9.98 -1.20
CA PRO A 251 14.23 9.47 -2.25
C PRO A 251 13.94 8.01 -2.59
N LEU A 252 13.59 7.19 -1.59
CA LEU A 252 13.31 5.77 -1.78
C LEU A 252 12.03 5.53 -2.58
N TYR A 253 11.00 6.35 -2.33
CA TYR A 253 9.76 6.34 -3.10
C TYR A 253 10.00 6.71 -4.57
N LEU A 254 10.66 7.85 -4.80
CA LEU A 254 10.85 8.38 -6.14
C LEU A 254 11.78 7.50 -6.97
N ALA A 255 12.87 7.01 -6.37
CA ALA A 255 13.79 6.09 -7.02
C ALA A 255 13.09 4.80 -7.45
N LYS A 256 12.22 4.22 -6.60
CA LYS A 256 11.48 3.01 -6.99
C LYS A 256 10.48 3.27 -8.11
N ALA A 257 9.82 4.43 -8.09
CA ALA A 257 8.84 4.81 -9.11
C ALA A 257 9.47 5.11 -10.48
N PHE A 258 10.65 5.74 -10.51
CA PHE A 258 11.30 6.14 -11.77
C PHE A 258 12.30 5.11 -12.31
N LEU A 259 13.02 4.38 -11.44
CA LEU A 259 13.92 3.30 -11.89
C LEU A 259 13.18 2.01 -12.25
N GLN A 260 11.98 1.81 -11.70
CA GLN A 260 11.13 0.66 -11.92
C GLN A 260 11.85 -0.67 -11.60
N ASP A 261 12.22 -1.43 -12.64
CA ASP A 261 12.88 -2.72 -12.55
C ASP A 261 14.39 -2.57 -12.29
N ASP A 262 15.01 -1.48 -12.77
CA ASP A 262 16.43 -1.15 -12.54
C ASP A 262 16.69 -0.51 -11.17
N PHE A 263 15.74 -0.64 -10.25
CA PHE A 263 15.83 -0.01 -8.94
C PHE A 263 16.79 -0.76 -8.02
N GLU A 264 17.83 -0.06 -7.59
CA GLU A 264 18.71 -0.49 -6.50
C GLU A 264 18.34 0.17 -5.17
N LYS A 265 18.18 -0.64 -4.12
CA LYS A 265 17.75 -0.14 -2.81
C LYS A 265 18.85 0.62 -2.06
N GLU A 266 20.10 0.16 -2.18
CA GLU A 266 21.24 0.65 -1.39
C GLU A 266 21.51 2.16 -1.57
N PRO A 267 21.61 2.71 -2.80
CA PRO A 267 21.86 4.14 -3.00
C PRO A 267 20.73 5.01 -2.42
N ALA A 268 19.48 4.57 -2.61
CA ALA A 268 18.31 5.30 -2.14
C ALA A 268 18.21 5.32 -0.60
N ILE A 269 18.55 4.21 0.08
CA ILE A 269 18.62 4.16 1.54
C ILE A 269 19.71 5.08 2.08
N LYS A 270 20.89 5.12 1.45
CA LYS A 270 21.98 6.01 1.88
C LYS A 270 21.56 7.48 1.85
N LEU A 271 20.89 7.89 0.77
CA LEU A 271 20.32 9.25 0.66
C LEU A 271 19.26 9.53 1.72
N LEU A 272 18.38 8.55 1.98
CA LEU A 272 17.36 8.68 3.02
C LEU A 272 18.00 8.83 4.42
N LYS A 273 19.01 8.03 4.75
CA LYS A 273 19.75 8.12 6.02
C LYS A 273 20.40 9.49 6.20
N ALA A 274 21.02 10.03 5.15
CA ALA A 274 21.61 11.37 5.20
C ALA A 274 20.56 12.45 5.51
N LEU A 275 19.37 12.37 4.91
CA LEU A 275 18.27 13.28 5.21
C LEU A 275 17.73 13.12 6.65
N VAL A 276 17.51 11.90 7.10
CA VAL A 276 16.98 11.63 8.46
C VAL A 276 17.95 12.09 9.55
N ASN A 277 19.27 11.96 9.31
CA ASN A 277 20.28 12.41 10.28
C ASN A 277 20.31 13.94 10.45
N GLU A 278 20.15 14.71 9.37
CA GLU A 278 20.12 16.17 9.44
C GLU A 278 18.76 16.73 9.88
N PHE A 279 17.67 16.06 9.53
CA PHE A 279 16.31 16.45 9.89
C PHE A 279 15.74 15.49 10.97
N LYS A 280 16.15 15.71 12.22
CA LYS A 280 15.83 14.85 13.38
C LYS A 280 14.33 14.67 13.66
N ASP A 281 13.48 15.62 13.27
CA ASP A 281 12.04 15.60 13.54
C ASP A 281 11.18 15.16 12.33
N LEU A 282 11.78 14.46 11.37
CA LEU A 282 11.02 13.96 10.22
C LEU A 282 9.99 12.91 10.65
N LYS A 283 8.79 13.04 10.08
CA LYS A 283 7.67 12.10 10.20
C LYS A 283 7.23 11.67 8.82
N ASN A 284 6.79 10.42 8.70
CA ASN A 284 6.19 9.94 7.46
C ASN A 284 4.90 10.70 7.16
N SER A 285 4.74 11.16 5.91
CA SER A 285 3.45 11.66 5.46
C SER A 285 2.39 10.56 5.49
N GLU A 286 1.14 10.96 5.60
CA GLU A 286 0.02 10.03 5.44
C GLU A 286 -0.16 9.56 3.99
N ASP A 287 0.47 10.26 3.06
CA ASP A 287 0.47 9.98 1.63
C ASP A 287 1.32 8.71 1.40
N LYS A 288 0.68 7.55 1.51
CA LYS A 288 1.33 6.23 1.43
C LYS A 288 0.87 5.45 0.21
N LEU A 289 1.79 4.77 -0.47
CA LEU A 289 1.50 3.80 -1.52
C LEU A 289 2.12 2.45 -1.21
N LYS A 290 1.63 1.40 -1.88
CA LYS A 290 2.23 0.06 -1.81
C LYS A 290 3.57 0.08 -2.55
N PHE A 291 4.65 -0.27 -1.86
CA PHE A 291 6.00 -0.22 -2.42
C PHE A 291 6.17 -1.12 -3.66
N GLN A 292 5.50 -2.28 -3.66
CA GLN A 292 5.53 -3.24 -4.79
C GLN A 292 4.82 -2.73 -6.05
N LEU A 293 3.89 -1.78 -5.93
CA LEU A 293 3.14 -1.25 -7.07
C LEU A 293 3.85 -0.11 -7.78
N LEU A 294 4.90 0.47 -7.18
CA LEU A 294 5.58 1.65 -7.74
C LEU A 294 6.18 1.46 -9.14
N PRO A 295 6.84 0.32 -9.46
CA PRO A 295 7.38 0.13 -10.81
C PRO A 295 6.30 0.13 -11.90
N LYS A 296 5.10 -0.36 -11.55
CA LYS A 296 3.95 -0.45 -12.46
C LYS A 296 2.85 0.51 -12.03
N TYR A 297 3.23 1.65 -11.45
CA TYR A 297 2.27 2.60 -10.95
C TYR A 297 1.43 3.14 -12.11
N GLN A 298 0.13 3.14 -11.91
CA GLN A 298 -0.85 3.75 -12.79
C GLN A 298 -1.96 4.26 -11.89
N PHE A 299 -2.37 5.51 -12.07
CA PHE A 299 -3.42 6.09 -11.22
C PHE A 299 -4.77 5.41 -11.41
N MET A 300 -5.18 5.22 -12.66
CA MET A 300 -6.41 4.52 -13.06
C MET A 300 -6.17 3.75 -14.35
N ALA A 301 -7.01 2.74 -14.59
CA ALA A 301 -7.01 2.05 -15.87
C ALA A 301 -7.16 3.06 -17.03
N LYS A 302 -6.34 2.89 -18.08
CA LYS A 302 -6.26 3.77 -19.26
C LYS A 302 -5.59 5.14 -19.03
N LEU A 303 -4.99 5.37 -17.87
CA LEU A 303 -4.09 6.52 -17.69
C LEU A 303 -2.64 6.18 -18.05
N PRO A 304 -1.80 7.19 -18.30
CA PRO A 304 -0.42 6.99 -18.72
C PRO A 304 0.43 6.28 -17.65
N TYR A 305 1.40 5.49 -18.11
CA TYR A 305 2.46 4.92 -17.31
C TYR A 305 3.69 5.83 -17.29
N PHE A 306 4.70 5.47 -16.49
CA PHE A 306 6.00 6.15 -16.48
C PHE A 306 6.63 6.23 -17.88
N SER A 307 6.50 5.16 -18.68
CA SER A 307 7.12 5.06 -20.01
C SER A 307 6.48 5.99 -21.04
N ASP A 308 5.25 6.47 -20.81
CA ASP A 308 4.49 7.29 -21.74
C ASP A 308 4.93 8.76 -21.69
N HIS A 309 6.17 9.02 -22.11
CA HIS A 309 6.72 10.37 -22.17
C HIS A 309 6.12 11.17 -23.32
N ILE A 310 5.85 12.46 -23.09
CA ILE A 310 5.39 13.38 -24.11
C ILE A 310 6.59 14.17 -24.64
N ILE A 311 6.78 14.13 -25.96
CA ILE A 311 7.79 14.95 -26.63
C ILE A 311 7.19 16.34 -26.88
N VAL A 312 7.81 17.37 -26.29
CA VAL A 312 7.35 18.75 -26.41
C VAL A 312 8.09 19.54 -27.47
N ALA A 313 9.34 19.18 -27.77
CA ALA A 313 10.12 19.77 -28.85
C ALA A 313 11.19 18.80 -29.36
N ARG A 314 11.58 18.97 -30.62
CA ARG A 314 12.70 18.26 -31.26
C ARG A 314 13.62 19.27 -31.92
N GLY A 315 14.92 19.04 -31.85
CA GLY A 315 15.92 19.86 -32.55
C GLY A 315 17.29 19.85 -31.88
N GLU A 316 18.30 20.30 -32.62
CA GLU A 316 19.69 20.29 -32.18
C GLU A 316 20.00 21.46 -31.21
N ASN A 317 19.35 22.62 -31.39
CA ASN A 317 19.59 23.84 -30.59
C ASN A 317 18.60 24.05 -29.44
N LEU A 318 18.08 22.97 -28.84
CA LEU A 318 17.10 23.08 -27.75
C LEU A 318 17.71 23.73 -26.49
N LYS A 319 19.00 23.51 -26.25
CA LYS A 319 19.73 24.07 -25.10
C LYS A 319 19.80 25.61 -25.16
N ASP A 320 20.15 26.16 -26.32
CA ASP A 320 20.30 27.62 -26.50
C ASP A 320 18.98 28.39 -26.35
N LYS A 321 17.88 27.77 -26.76
CA LYS A 321 16.53 28.34 -26.60
C LYS A 321 16.13 28.46 -25.13
N LEU A 322 16.64 27.58 -24.27
CA LEU A 322 16.32 27.58 -22.84
C LEU A 322 17.06 28.67 -22.07
N VAL A 323 18.33 28.94 -22.41
CA VAL A 323 19.15 29.94 -21.72
C VAL A 323 18.52 31.33 -21.76
N LYS A 324 17.83 31.66 -22.87
CA LYS A 324 17.18 32.97 -23.05
C LYS A 324 15.80 33.07 -22.40
N ASN A 325 15.22 31.97 -21.92
CA ASN A 325 13.82 31.95 -21.51
C ASN A 325 13.63 32.18 -20.00
N LYS A 326 12.95 33.27 -19.62
CA LYS A 326 12.62 33.63 -18.23
C LYS A 326 11.76 32.58 -17.49
N ARG A 327 11.19 31.62 -18.22
CA ARG A 327 10.40 30.51 -17.67
C ARG A 327 11.26 29.37 -17.12
N VAL A 328 12.55 29.33 -17.42
CA VAL A 328 13.45 28.33 -16.84
C VAL A 328 13.79 28.70 -15.39
N ALA A 329 13.66 27.73 -14.48
CA ALA A 329 13.95 27.87 -13.06
C ALA A 329 15.34 27.34 -12.70
N PHE A 330 15.76 26.26 -13.34
CA PHE A 330 17.09 25.67 -13.23
C PHE A 330 17.39 24.82 -14.47
N SER A 331 18.66 24.57 -14.70
CA SER A 331 19.19 23.61 -15.67
C SER A 331 20.25 22.77 -14.97
N LEU A 332 20.18 21.45 -15.12
CA LEU A 332 21.13 20.50 -14.57
C LEU A 332 21.60 19.58 -15.69
N GLU A 333 22.90 19.56 -15.95
CA GLU A 333 23.52 18.63 -16.87
C GLU A 333 23.85 17.31 -16.15
N LEU A 334 23.52 16.19 -16.80
CA LEU A 334 23.83 14.84 -16.34
C LEU A 334 25.05 14.31 -17.10
N GLU A 335 25.78 13.37 -16.49
CA GLU A 335 26.98 12.78 -17.10
C GLU A 335 26.66 12.00 -18.39
N SER A 336 25.40 11.55 -18.55
CA SER A 336 24.90 10.92 -19.78
C SER A 336 24.74 11.89 -20.96
N GLY A 337 24.98 13.19 -20.76
CA GLY A 337 24.76 14.25 -21.76
C GLY A 337 23.32 14.78 -21.81
N ALA A 338 22.40 14.16 -21.04
CA ALA A 338 21.04 14.63 -20.87
C ALA A 338 21.00 15.89 -19.98
N ILE A 339 20.03 16.78 -20.23
CA ILE A 339 19.83 18.00 -19.43
C ILE A 339 18.44 17.99 -18.81
N LEU A 340 18.38 18.12 -17.49
CA LEU A 340 17.14 18.30 -16.76
C LEU A 340 16.88 19.78 -16.47
N VAL A 341 15.72 20.26 -16.86
CA VAL A 341 15.31 21.65 -16.77
C VAL A 341 14.04 21.77 -15.94
N GLY A 342 14.01 22.71 -15.00
CA GLY A 342 12.78 23.08 -14.29
C GLY A 342 12.04 24.19 -15.00
N VAL A 343 10.81 23.95 -15.46
CA VAL A 343 9.96 24.96 -16.11
C VAL A 343 8.97 25.57 -15.13
N LYS A 344 8.95 26.91 -15.07
CA LYS A 344 7.92 27.70 -14.39
C LYS A 344 6.66 27.73 -15.26
N LEU A 345 5.61 27.11 -14.75
CA LEU A 345 4.31 27.08 -15.41
C LEU A 345 3.65 28.46 -15.45
N ASN A 346 2.70 28.67 -16.35
CA ASN A 346 1.94 29.91 -16.39
C ASN A 346 1.10 30.10 -15.13
N LYS A 347 0.77 31.36 -14.82
CA LYS A 347 -0.04 31.76 -13.65
C LYS A 347 -1.39 31.04 -13.53
N ARG A 348 -1.98 30.61 -14.65
CA ARG A 348 -3.25 29.85 -14.65
C ARG A 348 -3.02 28.40 -14.23
N THR A 349 -2.04 27.76 -14.86
CA THR A 349 -1.67 26.35 -14.62
C THR A 349 -1.12 26.18 -13.22
N GLN A 350 -0.16 27.00 -12.78
CA GLN A 350 0.52 26.90 -11.47
C GLN A 350 -0.40 26.96 -10.24
N LYS A 351 -1.64 27.45 -10.38
CA LYS A 351 -2.59 27.61 -9.25
C LYS A 351 -3.30 26.32 -8.84
N PHE A 352 -3.14 25.22 -9.57
CA PHE A 352 -3.86 23.98 -9.27
C PHE A 352 -3.65 23.46 -7.83
N PRO A 353 -2.50 23.64 -7.12
CA PRO A 353 -2.38 23.19 -5.73
C PRO A 353 -3.37 23.89 -4.79
N LYS A 354 -3.90 25.06 -5.17
CA LYS A 354 -4.96 25.73 -4.39
C LYS A 354 -6.31 25.03 -4.49
N LYS A 355 -6.51 24.19 -5.52
CA LYS A 355 -7.75 23.45 -5.75
C LYS A 355 -7.74 22.07 -5.11
N ILE A 356 -6.58 21.39 -5.12
CA ILE A 356 -6.44 19.99 -4.68
C ILE A 356 -5.62 19.82 -3.39
N GLY A 357 -5.10 20.91 -2.83
CA GLY A 357 -4.27 20.89 -1.63
C GLY A 357 -2.83 21.34 -1.85
N THR A 358 -2.38 22.20 -0.93
CA THR A 358 -1.06 22.85 -0.97
C THR A 358 0.08 21.99 -0.44
N ASN A 359 -0.24 20.88 0.24
CA ASN A 359 0.74 20.04 0.96
C ASN A 359 1.83 19.46 0.06
N ASN A 360 1.50 19.13 -1.19
CA ASN A 360 2.42 18.47 -2.13
C ASN A 360 2.77 19.40 -3.33
N ALA A 361 2.55 20.71 -3.18
CA ALA A 361 2.82 21.71 -4.22
C ALA A 361 4.31 21.80 -4.61
N GLY A 362 5.19 21.20 -3.82
CA GLY A 362 6.64 21.15 -4.03
C GLY A 362 7.06 20.51 -5.35
N MET A 363 6.17 19.82 -6.05
CA MET A 363 6.46 19.22 -7.37
C MET A 363 6.72 20.23 -8.50
N LEU A 364 6.49 21.53 -8.26
CA LEU A 364 6.86 22.63 -9.13
C LEU A 364 8.23 23.22 -8.73
N PRO A 365 9.05 23.72 -9.66
CA PRO A 365 8.85 23.80 -11.12
C PRO A 365 8.80 22.42 -11.80
N TYR A 366 8.12 22.36 -12.94
CA TYR A 366 7.85 21.11 -13.64
C TYR A 366 9.12 20.59 -14.33
N PRO A 367 9.51 19.32 -14.13
CA PRO A 367 10.74 18.79 -14.71
C PRO A 367 10.56 18.48 -16.20
N LEU A 368 11.55 18.89 -16.99
CA LEU A 368 11.66 18.62 -18.41
C LEU A 368 13.03 18.04 -18.70
N LEU A 369 13.08 16.92 -19.41
CA LEU A 369 14.31 16.22 -19.76
C LEU A 369 14.65 16.49 -21.23
N ILE A 370 15.89 16.83 -21.53
CA ILE A 370 16.42 16.90 -22.89
C ILE A 370 17.42 15.78 -23.06
N GLU A 371 17.13 14.89 -24.01
CA GLU A 371 17.95 13.72 -24.30
C GLU A 371 17.86 13.43 -25.80
N ASN A 372 18.98 13.11 -26.43
CA ASN A 372 19.06 12.74 -27.86
C ASN A 372 18.39 13.75 -28.82
N GLY A 373 18.48 15.06 -28.53
CA GLY A 373 17.86 16.10 -29.36
C GLY A 373 16.34 16.22 -29.21
N GLU A 374 15.74 15.53 -28.24
CA GLU A 374 14.32 15.61 -27.91
C GLU A 374 14.13 16.19 -26.51
N ALA A 375 13.21 17.16 -26.38
CA ALA A 375 12.71 17.62 -25.10
C ALA A 375 11.48 16.76 -24.73
N LYS A 376 11.64 15.94 -23.70
CA LYS A 376 10.64 15.02 -23.16
C LYS A 376 10.14 15.50 -21.80
N ILE A 377 8.87 15.28 -21.54
CA ILE A 377 8.28 15.40 -20.21
C ILE A 377 7.61 14.10 -19.83
N LEU A 378 7.62 13.75 -18.54
CA LEU A 378 6.66 12.78 -18.04
C LEU A 378 5.24 13.27 -18.34
N ASP A 379 4.34 12.37 -18.68
CA ASP A 379 2.94 12.73 -18.85
C ASP A 379 2.46 13.44 -17.56
N PRO A 380 1.94 14.66 -17.65
CA PRO A 380 1.51 15.40 -16.47
C PRO A 380 0.46 14.67 -15.64
N LYS A 381 -0.39 13.83 -16.23
CA LYS A 381 -1.37 13.00 -15.50
C LYS A 381 -0.66 11.97 -14.63
N TYR A 382 0.36 11.30 -15.17
CA TYR A 382 1.19 10.36 -14.42
C TYR A 382 1.97 11.08 -13.32
N TYR A 383 2.66 12.17 -13.65
CA TYR A 383 3.49 12.90 -12.69
C TYR A 383 2.67 13.50 -11.53
N LEU A 384 1.53 14.14 -11.83
CA LEU A 384 0.65 14.71 -10.81
C LEU A 384 0.11 13.63 -9.86
N SER A 385 -0.36 12.52 -10.41
CA SER A 385 -0.92 11.42 -9.61
C SER A 385 0.14 10.69 -8.79
N LEU A 386 1.38 10.58 -9.27
CA LEU A 386 2.49 10.01 -8.51
C LEU A 386 2.88 10.91 -7.33
N MET A 387 2.88 12.22 -7.54
CA MET A 387 3.24 13.22 -6.52
C MET A 387 2.08 13.51 -5.55
N TYR A 388 0.84 13.19 -5.93
CA TYR A 388 -0.37 13.25 -5.08
C TYR A 388 -1.02 11.85 -5.03
N PRO A 389 -0.49 10.90 -4.26
CA PRO A 389 -1.00 9.52 -4.24
C PRO A 389 -2.42 9.39 -3.64
N LYS A 390 -2.84 10.36 -2.82
CA LYS A 390 -4.18 10.43 -2.24
C LYS A 390 -5.18 11.20 -3.12
N LEU A 391 -4.77 11.61 -4.32
CA LEU A 391 -5.64 12.36 -5.21
C LEU A 391 -6.88 11.53 -5.54
N THR A 392 -8.04 12.10 -5.28
CA THR A 392 -9.32 11.48 -5.63
C THR A 392 -9.67 11.76 -7.09
N MET A 393 -10.61 10.99 -7.65
CA MET A 393 -11.10 11.26 -9.00
C MET A 393 -11.76 12.63 -9.12
N GLU A 394 -12.47 13.08 -8.08
CA GLU A 394 -13.11 14.39 -8.05
C GLU A 394 -12.07 15.52 -8.11
N GLU A 395 -10.99 15.41 -7.33
CA GLU A 395 -9.88 16.35 -7.36
C GLU A 395 -9.14 16.31 -8.71
N PHE A 396 -8.95 15.13 -9.30
CA PHE A 396 -8.34 14.98 -10.62
C PHE A 396 -9.20 15.65 -11.72
N MET A 397 -10.51 15.46 -11.68
CA MET A 397 -11.44 16.10 -12.61
C MET A 397 -11.47 17.62 -12.43
N THR A 398 -11.36 18.11 -11.20
CA THR A 398 -11.25 19.54 -10.88
C THR A 398 -10.03 20.21 -11.53
N ILE A 399 -8.97 19.44 -11.78
CA ILE A 399 -7.74 19.87 -12.45
C ILE A 399 -7.59 19.29 -13.86
N ALA A 400 -8.64 18.78 -14.50
CA ALA A 400 -8.53 18.09 -15.79
C ALA A 400 -7.85 18.92 -16.90
N THR A 401 -7.94 20.25 -16.83
CA THR A 401 -7.31 21.18 -17.78
C THR A 401 -5.84 21.49 -17.49
N VAL A 402 -5.33 21.06 -16.33
CA VAL A 402 -3.97 21.35 -15.86
C VAL A 402 -2.92 20.54 -16.63
N PRO A 403 -3.08 19.22 -16.86
CA PRO A 403 -2.17 18.45 -17.72
C PRO A 403 -1.90 19.10 -19.08
N ASP A 404 -2.95 19.43 -19.83
CA ASP A 404 -2.84 20.05 -21.16
C ASP A 404 -2.18 21.44 -21.08
N GLY A 405 -2.45 22.17 -19.99
CA GLY A 405 -1.81 23.45 -19.69
C GLY A 405 -0.30 23.30 -19.44
N ILE A 406 0.12 22.25 -18.73
CA ILE A 406 1.54 21.95 -18.47
C ILE A 406 2.25 21.64 -19.77
N GLU A 407 1.67 20.77 -20.60
CA GLU A 407 2.22 20.41 -21.91
C GLU A 407 2.38 21.64 -22.80
N THR A 408 1.34 22.48 -22.87
CA THR A 408 1.36 23.73 -23.64
C THR A 408 2.41 24.71 -23.12
N ASP A 409 2.54 24.84 -21.79
CA ASP A 409 3.49 25.74 -21.16
C ASP A 409 4.93 25.29 -21.42
N CYS A 410 5.19 23.97 -21.39
CA CYS A 410 6.49 23.39 -21.71
C CYS A 410 6.83 23.58 -23.19
N ARG A 411 5.88 23.35 -24.12
CA ARG A 411 6.09 23.62 -25.56
C ARG A 411 6.44 25.08 -25.84
N LYS A 412 5.80 26.02 -25.14
CA LYS A 412 6.05 27.46 -25.26
C LYS A 412 7.46 27.87 -24.81
N VAL A 413 8.19 27.01 -24.10
CA VAL A 413 9.57 27.33 -23.72
C VAL A 413 10.52 27.29 -24.93
N PHE A 414 10.18 26.50 -25.97
CA PHE A 414 11.01 26.28 -27.16
C PHE A 414 10.54 27.02 -28.42
N ARG A 415 9.44 27.77 -28.31
CA ARG A 415 8.97 28.74 -29.31
C ARG A 415 9.62 30.07 -29.02
#